data_AF-A0A7D4CM50-F1
#
_entry.id   AF-A0A7D4CM50-F1
#
_cell.length_a   1.000
_cell.length_b   1.000
_cell.length_c   1.000
_cell.angle_alpha   90.00
_cell.angle_beta   90.00
_cell.angle_gamma   90.00
#
_symmetry.space_group_name_H-M   'P 1'
#
loop_
_entity.id
_entity.type
_entity.pdbx_description
1 polymer ?
#
loop_
_entity_poly.entity_id
_entity_poly.type
_entity_poly.pdbx_seq_one_letter_code
_entity_poly.pdbx_strand_id
1 'polypeptide(L)'
;MTRWLVILDGSTDLEKLESAGQVLQALGRSVAIVDATDASNLRAMAGVSSVTTGHPGSDVLAKLDEGARLFVEAWSEQEKMANKQRRGDDLDWDDPAFDSP
;
A
#
# COMPACT_ATOMS: atom_id res chain seq x y z
N MET A 1 -0.39 -6.42 -11.88
CA MET A 1 0.59 -5.65 -11.09
C MET A 1 0.00 -5.48 -9.71
N THR A 2 0.74 -5.84 -8.66
CA THR A 2 0.24 -5.99 -7.29
C THR A 2 1.02 -5.06 -6.40
N ARG A 3 0.31 -4.25 -5.63
CA ARG A 3 0.92 -3.33 -4.67
C ARG A 3 1.18 -4.05 -3.36
N TRP A 4 2.43 -4.01 -2.91
CA TRP A 4 2.88 -4.60 -1.66
C TRP A 4 3.28 -3.50 -0.70
N LEU A 5 2.71 -3.53 0.50
CA LEU A 5 3.19 -2.78 1.64
C LEU A 5 4.38 -3.52 2.24
N VAL A 6 5.50 -2.82 2.32
CA VAL A 6 6.79 -3.30 2.84
C VAL A 6 7.13 -2.52 4.09
N ILE A 7 7.29 -3.23 5.21
CA ILE A 7 7.71 -2.65 6.49
C ILE A 7 9.20 -2.91 6.67
N LEU A 8 9.96 -1.86 6.92
CA LEU A 8 11.40 -1.85 7.03
C LEU A 8 11.82 -1.63 8.49
N ASP A 9 12.94 -2.20 8.88
CA ASP A 9 13.52 -2.02 10.22
C ASP A 9 14.37 -0.74 10.37
N GLY A 10 14.39 0.12 9.35
CA GLY A 10 15.19 1.35 9.30
C GLY A 10 16.61 1.17 8.78
N SER A 11 17.12 -0.05 8.66
CA SER A 11 18.47 -0.33 8.15
C SER A 11 18.53 -0.45 6.62
N THR A 12 17.39 -0.66 5.98
CA THR A 12 17.30 -0.85 4.52
C THR A 12 17.44 0.49 3.78
N ASP A 13 18.10 0.46 2.62
CA ASP A 13 18.12 1.58 1.68
C ASP A 13 17.01 1.38 0.65
N LEU A 14 16.21 2.42 0.39
CA LEU A 14 15.09 2.35 -0.55
C LEU A 14 15.53 1.96 -1.97
N GLU A 15 16.72 2.37 -2.40
CA GLU A 15 17.30 1.99 -3.70
C GLU A 15 17.41 0.47 -3.88
N LYS A 16 17.58 -0.28 -2.78
CA LYS A 16 17.63 -1.75 -2.86
C LYS A 16 16.25 -2.34 -3.19
N LEU A 17 15.17 -1.68 -2.80
CA LEU A 17 13.80 -2.14 -3.12
C LEU A 17 13.51 -2.03 -4.61
N GLU A 18 14.14 -1.06 -5.30
CA GLU A 18 13.99 -0.87 -6.75
C GLU A 18 14.49 -2.07 -7.56
N SER A 19 15.40 -2.87 -7.00
CA SER A 19 15.86 -4.12 -7.63
C SER A 19 14.81 -5.24 -7.59
N ALA A 20 13.84 -5.17 -6.68
CA ALA A 20 12.80 -6.17 -6.48
C ALA A 20 11.44 -5.75 -7.07
N GLY A 21 11.23 -4.45 -7.30
CA GLY A 21 10.01 -3.91 -7.89
C GLY A 21 10.04 -2.39 -7.98
N GLN A 22 8.98 -1.78 -8.52
CA GLN A 22 8.90 -0.33 -8.61
C GLN A 22 8.41 0.26 -7.28
N VAL A 23 9.22 1.09 -6.65
CA VAL A 23 8.79 1.84 -5.45
C VAL A 23 7.79 2.92 -5.88
N LEU A 24 6.54 2.80 -5.42
CA LEU A 24 5.48 3.77 -5.73
C LEU A 24 5.46 4.92 -4.74
N GLN A 25 5.63 4.60 -3.46
CA GLN A 25 5.62 5.55 -2.35
C GLN A 25 6.52 5.03 -1.23
N ALA A 26 7.10 5.95 -0.46
CA ALA A 26 7.86 5.60 0.73
C ALA A 26 7.69 6.68 1.80
N LEU A 27 7.67 6.25 3.06
CA LEU A 27 7.73 7.14 4.22
C LEU A 27 9.03 6.88 4.97
N GLY A 28 10.03 7.71 4.66
CA GLY A 28 11.36 7.60 5.25
C GLY A 28 11.99 6.23 5.00
N ARG A 29 12.52 5.61 6.06
CA ARG A 29 13.17 4.29 6.02
C ARG A 29 12.36 3.20 6.72
N SER A 30 11.11 3.49 7.07
CA SER A 30 10.27 2.61 7.90
C SER A 30 9.23 1.86 7.07
N VAL A 31 8.70 2.48 6.01
CA VAL A 31 7.62 1.89 5.20
C VAL A 31 7.77 2.27 3.72
N ALA A 32 7.50 1.34 2.83
CA ALA A 32 7.41 1.57 1.40
C ALA A 32 6.23 0.80 0.78
N ILE A 33 5.68 1.32 -0.31
CA ILE A 33 4.73 0.65 -1.18
C ILE A 33 5.47 0.32 -2.47
N VAL A 34 5.54 -0.96 -2.80
CA VAL A 34 6.27 -1.47 -3.97
C VAL A 34 5.31 -2.20 -4.89
N ASP A 35 5.30 -1.84 -6.17
CA ASP A 35 4.65 -2.64 -7.21
C ASP A 35 5.60 -3.76 -7.64
N ALA A 36 5.20 -5.00 -7.38
CA ALA A 36 5.97 -6.17 -7.74
C ALA A 36 5.04 -7.33 -8.11
N THR A 37 5.49 -8.15 -9.06
CA THR A 37 4.74 -9.35 -9.48
C THR A 37 4.73 -10.41 -8.38
N ASP A 38 5.84 -10.52 -7.64
CA ASP A 38 6.01 -11.44 -6.52
C ASP A 38 6.71 -10.74 -5.35
N ALA A 39 6.32 -11.09 -4.12
CA ALA A 39 6.90 -10.60 -2.88
C ALA A 39 8.08 -11.45 -2.37
N SER A 40 8.43 -12.58 -2.99
CA SER A 40 9.54 -13.43 -2.52
C SER A 40 10.87 -12.67 -2.42
N ASN A 41 11.19 -11.87 -3.44
CA ASN A 41 12.40 -11.04 -3.44
C ASN A 41 12.35 -9.97 -2.34
N LEU A 42 11.20 -9.30 -2.16
CA LEU A 42 11.00 -8.31 -1.11
C LEU A 42 11.18 -8.93 0.29
N ARG A 43 10.63 -10.13 0.54
CA ARG A 43 10.76 -10.83 1.82
C ARG A 43 12.18 -11.31 2.11
N ALA A 44 12.95 -11.63 1.07
CA ALA A 44 14.33 -12.10 1.20
C ALA A 44 15.32 -10.96 1.45
N MET A 45 14.91 -9.70 1.31
CA MET A 45 15.79 -8.55 1.49
C MET A 45 16.13 -8.32 2.96
N ALA A 46 17.42 -8.09 3.23
CA ALA A 46 17.88 -7.69 4.54
C ALA A 46 17.23 -6.36 4.96
N GLY A 47 16.70 -6.34 6.18
CA GLY A 47 16.02 -5.20 6.79
C GLY A 47 14.54 -5.04 6.43
N VAL A 48 13.98 -5.96 5.64
CA VAL A 48 12.52 -6.09 5.48
C VAL A 48 11.96 -6.94 6.62
N SER A 49 11.07 -6.34 7.41
CA SER A 49 10.44 -7.00 8.55
C SER A 49 9.10 -7.66 8.21
N SER A 50 8.36 -7.09 7.25
CA SER A 50 7.06 -7.61 6.83
C SER A 50 6.70 -7.16 5.42
N VAL A 51 5.97 -8.01 4.69
CA VAL A 51 5.47 -7.73 3.34
C VAL A 51 4.03 -8.25 3.21
N THR A 52 3.07 -7.36 2.93
CA THR A 52 1.65 -7.68 2.85
C THR A 52 0.92 -6.87 1.77
N THR A 53 -0.17 -7.39 1.23
CA THR A 53 -1.08 -6.65 0.33
C THR A 53 -2.27 -6.05 1.08
N GLY A 54 -2.34 -6.20 2.40
CA GLY A 54 -3.46 -5.75 3.20
C GLY A 54 -3.00 -5.14 4.52
N HIS A 55 -3.92 -5.05 5.47
CA HIS A 55 -3.62 -4.48 6.77
C HIS A 55 -2.61 -5.36 7.52
N PRO A 56 -1.44 -4.85 7.93
CA PRO A 56 -0.49 -5.62 8.71
C PRO A 56 -1.01 -5.92 10.11
N GLY A 57 -0.44 -6.95 10.75
CA GLY A 57 -0.79 -7.33 12.11
C GLY A 57 -0.52 -6.22 13.13
N SER A 58 -1.27 -6.22 14.23
CA SER A 58 -1.13 -5.21 15.30
C SER A 58 0.26 -5.23 15.94
N ASP A 59 0.92 -6.38 15.94
CA ASP A 59 2.30 -6.58 16.40
C ASP A 59 3.33 -5.85 15.53
N VAL A 60 3.06 -5.72 14.23
CA VAL A 60 3.90 -4.96 13.29
C VAL A 60 3.64 -3.47 13.46
N LEU A 61 2.37 -3.07 13.54
CA LEU A 61 1.98 -1.67 13.75
C LEU A 61 2.53 -1.09 15.06
N ALA A 62 2.62 -1.90 16.11
CA ALA A 62 3.16 -1.49 17.40
C ALA A 62 4.67 -1.14 17.36
N LYS A 63 5.40 -1.56 16.32
CA LYS A 63 6.83 -1.27 16.13
C LYS A 63 7.08 -0.01 15.30
N LEU A 64 6.03 0.53 14.68
CA LEU A 64 6.11 1.73 13.86
C LEU A 64 6.00 2.99 14.72
N ASP A 65 6.67 4.04 14.29
CA ASP A 65 6.37 5.38 14.79
C ASP A 65 4.95 5.82 14.37
N GLU A 66 4.46 6.87 14.99
CA GLU A 66 3.10 7.37 14.77
C GLU A 66 2.82 7.73 13.30
N GLY A 67 3.80 8.32 12.61
CA GLY A 67 3.67 8.73 11.21
C GLY A 67 3.59 7.52 10.26
N ALA A 68 4.47 6.54 10.46
CA ALA A 68 4.48 5.29 9.73
C ALA A 68 3.21 4.47 9.98
N ARG A 69 2.72 4.44 11.23
CA ARG A 69 1.45 3.78 11.55
C ARG A 69 0.28 4.44 10.81
N LEU A 70 0.18 5.76 10.87
CA LEU A 70 -0.88 6.51 10.18
C LEU A 70 -0.85 6.28 8.66
N PHE A 71 0.34 6.28 8.07
CA PHE A 71 0.53 5.99 6.65
C PHE A 71 0.02 4.59 6.27
N VAL A 72 0.40 3.58 7.05
CA VAL A 72 -0.03 2.19 6.84
C VAL A 72 -1.54 2.03 6.98
N GLU A 73 -2.14 2.67 7.99
CA GLU A 73 -3.58 2.67 8.22
C GLU A 73 -4.34 3.30 7.04
N ALA A 74 -3.93 4.50 6.61
CA ALA A 74 -4.54 5.20 5.48
C ALA A 74 -4.44 4.39 4.17
N TRP A 75 -3.28 3.80 3.89
CA TRP A 75 -3.11 2.93 2.72
C TRP A 75 -4.00 1.69 2.80
N SER A 76 -4.06 1.05 3.97
CA SER A 76 -4.89 -0.15 4.19
C SER A 76 -6.38 0.14 3.99
N GLU A 77 -6.86 1.32 4.43
CA GLU A 77 -8.24 1.76 4.17
C GLU A 77 -8.49 2.03 2.68
N GLN A 78 -7.53 2.65 1.98
CA GLN A 78 -7.63 2.89 0.55
C GLN A 78 -7.76 1.58 -0.24
N GLU A 79 -6.94 0.57 0.07
CA GLU A 79 -7.02 -0.74 -0.61
C GLU A 79 -8.34 -1.47 -0.29
N LYS A 80 -8.89 -1.31 0.92
CA LYS A 80 -10.25 -1.80 1.25
C LYS A 80 -11.34 -1.09 0.44
N MET A 81 -11.18 0.22 0.22
CA MET A 81 -12.15 1.02 -0.51
C MET A 81 -12.06 0.89 -2.03
N ALA A 82 -10.89 0.53 -2.57
CA ALA A 82 -10.67 0.40 -4.02
C ALA A 82 -11.64 -0.61 -4.69
N ASN A 83 -12.11 -1.61 -3.93
CA ASN A 83 -13.06 -2.62 -4.41
C ASN A 83 -14.51 -2.35 -3.98
N LYS A 84 -14.80 -1.21 -3.32
CA LYS A 84 -16.14 -0.91 -2.82
C LYS A 84 -16.81 0.09 -3.76
N GLN A 85 -17.83 -0.37 -4.50
CA GLN A 85 -18.72 0.50 -5.27
C GLN A 85 -19.38 1.51 -4.32
N ARG A 86 -19.21 2.80 -4.60
CA ARG A 86 -19.78 3.84 -3.74
C ARG A 86 -21.26 3.96 -4.06
N ARG A 87 -22.08 4.30 -3.05
CA ARG A 87 -23.46 4.72 -3.30
C ARG A 87 -23.39 6.03 -4.08
N GLY A 88 -23.69 5.96 -5.37
CA GLY A 88 -23.62 7.10 -6.27
C GLY A 88 -22.81 6.86 -7.55
N ASP A 89 -22.04 5.78 -7.63
CA ASP A 89 -21.41 5.36 -8.88
C ASP A 89 -22.46 4.66 -9.78
N ASP A 90 -22.39 4.85 -11.10
CA ASP A 90 -23.34 4.34 -12.10
C ASP A 90 -24.79 4.82 -11.89
N LEU A 91 -24.99 6.07 -11.44
CA LEU A 91 -26.33 6.64 -11.42
C LEU A 91 -26.75 7.07 -12.83
N ASP A 92 -28.05 7.03 -13.12
CA ASP A 92 -28.57 7.35 -14.46
C ASP A 92 -28.13 8.73 -14.98
N TRP A 93 -27.79 9.68 -14.09
CA TRP A 93 -27.28 11.01 -14.46
C TRP A 93 -25.80 11.05 -14.87
N ASP A 94 -25.08 9.94 -14.70
CA ASP A 94 -23.73 9.75 -15.25
C ASP A 94 -23.77 9.25 -16.72
N ASP A 95 -24.94 8.85 -17.23
CA ASP A 95 -25.11 8.51 -18.65
C ASP A 95 -25.04 9.79 -19.50
N PRO A 96 -24.17 9.89 -20.53
CA PRO A 96 -24.14 11.03 -21.43
C PRO A 96 -25.45 11.28 -22.19
N ALA A 97 -26.39 10.33 -22.19
CA ALA A 97 -27.74 10.47 -22.73
C ALA A 97 -28.78 10.96 -21.70
N PHE A 98 -28.40 11.24 -20.45
CA PHE A 98 -29.32 11.70 -19.42
C PHE A 98 -29.72 13.15 -19.64
N ASP A 99 -30.96 13.34 -20.07
CA ASP A 99 -31.59 14.65 -20.15
C ASP A 99 -32.21 15.00 -18.80
N SER A 100 -31.69 16.05 -18.16
CA SER A 100 -32.21 16.54 -16.88
C SER A 100 -33.58 17.21 -17.09
N PRO A 101 -34.58 17.00 -16.21
CA PRO A 101 -35.89 17.66 -16.33
C PRO A 101 -35.88 19.16 -16.08
#